data_AF-D8EZZ3-F1
#
_entry.id   AF-D8EZZ3-F1
#
_cell.length_a   1.000
_cell.length_b   1.000
_cell.length_c   1.000
_cell.angle_alpha   90.00
_cell.angle_beta   90.00
_cell.angle_gamma   90.00
#
_symmetry.space_group_name_H-M   'P 1'
#
loop_
_entity.id
_entity.type
_entity.pdbx_description
1 polymer ?
#
loop_
_entity_poly.entity_id
_entity_poly.type
_entity_poly.pdbx_seq_one_letter_code
_entity_poly.pdbx_strand_id
1 'polypeptide(L)'
;MKKMLPVKSEEIMVSDVTLTGLYGISLLAMVFGVLAAFLLNVATPTAFIFDRFTELKAVSEGRLVPFVARRIGIFFLIILLTAFPSMFIMHVLLRPVSYCLKQMQNALEVKNQMLDKARRRIVNLPFFFVGILTVLWVVLPPLIFAFLWFVGFVDMRTAAVFSIRASMVGFITASVAFYRIENHCRKGLIPLFFPEGRLAGLKGAQHLSIGRRIRWFYGMGTVLPLAILLVTLVTVQWELVSGSMSAREYGLRTILFAVVLSGIFLASAGVLNRLVVRSIVSPLKNMLQANTRVREGDYNARIQVVSNDEIGVLGDSGNAMIKGLADRRTLRAAFGRYVTPEIRDEILSGRIPLDGERREGTVMFADL
;
A
#
# COMPACT_ATOMS: atom_id res chain seq x y z
N MET A 1 20.78 29.05 20.56
CA MET A 1 20.28 27.84 21.25
C MET A 1 18.92 27.42 20.67
N LYS A 2 18.89 26.45 19.77
CA LYS A 2 17.65 25.86 19.23
C LYS A 2 17.36 24.63 20.09
N LYS A 3 16.33 24.67 20.95
CA LYS A 3 15.87 23.51 21.73
C LYS A 3 15.48 22.40 20.75
N MET A 4 16.32 21.39 20.60
CA MET A 4 15.93 20.10 20.03
C MET A 4 14.91 19.50 20.99
N LEU A 5 13.66 19.40 20.52
CA LEU A 5 12.61 18.66 21.20
C LEU A 5 13.04 17.19 21.32
N PRO A 6 12.84 16.53 22.48
CA PRO A 6 13.07 15.10 22.59
C PRO A 6 11.96 14.39 21.82
N VAL A 7 12.30 13.78 20.69
CA VAL A 7 11.40 12.83 20.03
C VAL A 7 11.43 11.56 20.87
N LYS A 8 10.52 11.46 21.85
CA LYS A 8 10.10 10.17 22.38
C LYS A 8 9.72 9.31 21.17
N SER A 9 10.29 8.12 21.06
CA SER A 9 9.67 7.08 20.26
C SER A 9 8.26 6.90 20.81
N GLU A 10 7.26 7.44 20.12
CA GLU A 10 5.85 7.14 20.42
C GLU A 10 5.72 5.63 20.33
N GLU A 11 5.73 4.95 21.48
CA GLU A 11 5.26 3.57 21.57
C GLU A 11 3.82 3.60 21.10
N ILE A 12 3.57 2.99 19.94
CA ILE A 12 2.24 2.94 19.36
C ILE A 12 1.37 2.14 20.32
N MET A 13 0.43 2.81 20.98
CA MET A 13 -0.47 2.16 21.92
C MET A 13 -1.51 1.35 21.13
N VAL A 14 -1.95 0.22 21.71
CA VAL A 14 -2.97 -0.64 21.10
C VAL A 14 -4.30 0.13 20.89
N SER A 15 -4.57 1.14 21.71
CA SER A 15 -5.73 2.05 21.59
C SER A 15 -5.73 2.88 20.31
N ASP A 16 -4.55 3.18 19.77
CA ASP A 16 -4.39 4.11 18.65
C ASP A 16 -4.55 3.42 17.29
N VAL A 17 -4.51 2.08 17.29
CA VAL A 17 -4.56 1.25 16.08
C VAL A 17 -6.00 0.91 15.73
N THR A 18 -6.49 1.50 14.64
CA THR A 18 -7.84 1.27 14.14
C THR A 18 -7.85 0.42 12.86
N LEU A 19 -8.76 -0.54 12.80
CA LEU A 19 -9.02 -1.34 11.59
C LEU A 19 -10.02 -0.66 10.64
N THR A 20 -10.79 0.33 11.13
CA THR A 20 -11.81 1.06 10.37
C THR A 20 -11.23 1.73 9.12
N GLY A 21 -9.97 2.21 9.19
CA GLY A 21 -9.27 2.78 8.04
C GLY A 21 -9.14 1.81 6.86
N LEU A 22 -9.00 0.50 7.10
CA LEU A 22 -8.89 -0.50 6.04
C LEU A 22 -10.22 -0.72 5.31
N TYR A 23 -11.33 -0.71 6.05
CA TYR A 23 -12.67 -0.73 5.45
C TYR A 23 -12.95 0.54 4.64
N GLY A 24 -12.53 1.70 5.16
CA GLY A 24 -12.62 2.97 4.43
C GLY A 24 -11.82 2.94 3.12
N ILE A 25 -10.62 2.37 3.12
CA ILE A 25 -9.82 2.20 1.90
C ILE A 25 -10.54 1.27 0.90
N SER A 26 -11.10 0.16 1.36
CA SER A 26 -11.86 -0.78 0.51
C SER A 26 -13.06 -0.11 -0.17
N LEU A 27 -13.87 0.60 0.62
CA LEU A 27 -15.05 1.31 0.14
C LEU A 27 -14.68 2.42 -0.85
N LEU A 28 -13.71 3.28 -0.48
CA LEU A 28 -13.27 4.37 -1.34
C LEU A 28 -12.67 3.86 -2.65
N ALA A 29 -11.91 2.76 -2.62
CA ALA A 29 -11.39 2.15 -3.84
C ALA A 29 -12.54 1.76 -4.78
N MET A 30 -13.58 1.07 -4.28
CA MET A 30 -14.73 0.70 -5.12
C MET A 30 -15.48 1.91 -5.64
N VAL A 31 -15.78 2.89 -4.78
CA VAL A 31 -16.49 4.11 -5.18
C VAL A 31 -15.73 4.87 -6.26
N PHE A 32 -14.42 5.12 -6.07
CA PHE A 32 -13.62 5.85 -7.05
C PHE A 32 -13.42 5.06 -8.34
N GLY A 33 -13.24 3.74 -8.27
CA GLY A 33 -13.13 2.90 -9.46
C GLY A 33 -14.41 2.90 -10.29
N VAL A 34 -15.56 2.72 -9.65
CA VAL A 34 -16.87 2.74 -10.33
C VAL A 34 -17.16 4.13 -10.90
N LEU A 35 -16.86 5.19 -10.14
CA LEU A 35 -17.00 6.57 -10.60
C LEU A 35 -16.09 6.86 -11.80
N ALA A 36 -14.83 6.42 -11.78
CA ALA A 36 -13.90 6.61 -12.89
C ALA A 36 -14.37 5.86 -14.15
N ALA A 37 -14.79 4.59 -14.00
CA ALA A 37 -15.34 3.81 -15.11
C ALA A 37 -16.62 4.47 -15.68
N PHE A 38 -17.51 4.97 -14.81
CA PHE A 38 -18.71 5.68 -15.21
C PHE A 38 -18.38 6.97 -15.97
N LEU A 39 -17.49 7.82 -15.44
CA LEU A 39 -17.08 9.07 -16.09
C LEU A 39 -16.44 8.81 -17.47
N LEU A 40 -15.59 7.79 -17.59
CA LEU A 40 -14.99 7.41 -18.87
C LEU A 40 -16.04 6.91 -19.87
N ASN A 41 -16.98 6.08 -19.42
CA ASN A 41 -18.06 5.59 -20.27
C ASN A 41 -18.97 6.73 -20.74
N VAL A 42 -19.34 7.66 -19.86
CA VAL A 42 -20.14 8.84 -20.21
C VAL A 42 -19.40 9.79 -21.15
N ALA A 43 -18.09 9.94 -20.98
CA ALA A 43 -17.26 10.74 -21.88
C ALA A 43 -16.96 10.04 -23.22
N THR A 44 -17.31 8.75 -23.38
CA THR A 44 -16.99 8.00 -24.59
C THR A 44 -17.81 8.51 -25.78
N PRO A 45 -17.18 8.83 -26.93
CA PRO A 45 -17.87 9.34 -28.11
C PRO A 45 -18.57 8.25 -28.93
N THR A 46 -19.36 7.38 -28.29
CA THR A 46 -20.12 6.32 -28.99
C THR A 46 -21.55 6.77 -29.31
N ALA A 47 -22.13 6.27 -30.40
CA ALA A 47 -23.53 6.48 -30.78
C ALA A 47 -24.49 6.09 -29.64
N PHE A 48 -24.21 4.98 -28.95
CA PHE A 48 -24.98 4.56 -27.76
C PHE A 48 -25.09 5.68 -26.71
N ILE A 49 -23.97 6.32 -26.36
CA ILE A 49 -23.94 7.41 -25.38
C ILE A 49 -24.63 8.66 -25.93
N PHE A 50 -24.47 8.94 -27.23
CA PHE A 50 -25.17 10.04 -27.89
C PHE A 50 -26.68 9.89 -27.77
N ASP A 51 -27.22 8.71 -28.08
CA ASP A 51 -28.65 8.40 -27.98
C ASP A 51 -29.18 8.57 -26.55
N ARG A 52 -28.37 8.21 -25.55
CA ARG A 52 -28.76 8.43 -24.14
C ARG A 52 -28.83 9.91 -23.76
N PHE A 53 -28.03 10.78 -24.38
CA PHE A 53 -28.10 12.23 -24.15
C PHE A 53 -29.28 12.86 -24.91
N THR A 54 -29.60 12.38 -26.11
CA THR A 54 -30.78 12.86 -26.87
C THR A 54 -32.08 12.42 -26.20
N GLU A 55 -32.16 11.18 -25.71
CA GLU A 55 -33.25 10.71 -24.86
C GLU A 55 -33.47 11.65 -23.66
N LEU A 56 -32.40 12.00 -22.93
CA LEU A 56 -32.50 12.89 -21.78
C LEU A 56 -33.06 14.27 -22.15
N LYS A 57 -32.67 14.83 -23.30
CA LYS A 57 -33.18 16.12 -23.80
C LYS A 57 -34.63 16.04 -24.27
N ALA A 58 -35.08 14.87 -24.73
CA ALA A 58 -36.44 14.63 -25.21
C ALA A 58 -37.45 14.31 -24.10
N VAL A 59 -36.99 14.07 -22.87
CA VAL A 59 -37.86 13.81 -21.71
C VAL A 59 -38.56 15.11 -21.28
N SER A 60 -39.90 15.09 -21.20
CA SER A 60 -40.68 16.23 -20.71
C SER A 60 -40.40 16.53 -19.23
N GLU A 61 -40.57 17.79 -18.82
CA GLU A 61 -40.26 18.26 -17.45
C GLU A 61 -40.88 17.38 -16.35
N GLY A 62 -42.13 16.93 -16.55
CA GLY A 62 -42.84 16.05 -15.59
C GLY A 62 -42.31 14.61 -15.47
N ARG A 63 -41.50 14.13 -16.43
CA ARG A 63 -40.89 12.78 -16.41
C ARG A 63 -39.37 12.81 -16.18
N LEU A 64 -38.77 14.00 -16.10
CA LEU A 64 -37.33 14.17 -15.92
C LEU A 64 -36.86 13.62 -14.56
N VAL A 65 -37.58 13.97 -13.49
CA VAL A 65 -37.25 13.55 -12.12
C VAL A 65 -37.19 12.02 -11.97
N PRO A 66 -38.23 11.23 -12.31
CA PRO A 66 -38.17 9.77 -12.19
C PRO A 66 -37.12 9.15 -13.13
N PHE A 67 -36.88 9.74 -14.30
CA PHE A 67 -35.85 9.27 -15.23
C PHE A 67 -34.43 9.41 -14.66
N VAL A 68 -34.10 10.60 -14.13
CA VAL A 68 -32.80 10.87 -13.50
C VAL A 68 -32.63 10.03 -12.22
N ALA A 69 -33.66 9.95 -11.39
CA ALA A 69 -33.65 9.17 -10.16
C ALA A 69 -33.35 7.68 -10.43
N ARG A 70 -33.95 7.09 -11.48
CA ARG A 70 -33.67 5.70 -11.88
C ARG A 70 -32.20 5.48 -12.24
N ARG A 71 -31.58 6.40 -12.98
CA ARG A 71 -30.17 6.29 -13.39
C ARG A 71 -29.22 6.43 -12.21
N ILE A 72 -29.50 7.38 -11.31
CA ILE A 72 -28.76 7.53 -10.05
C ILE A 72 -28.91 6.26 -9.20
N GLY A 73 -30.13 5.70 -9.10
CA GLY A 73 -30.39 4.45 -8.40
C GLY A 73 -29.57 3.26 -8.92
N ILE A 74 -29.48 3.10 -10.26
CA ILE A 74 -28.64 2.07 -10.89
C ILE A 74 -27.16 2.27 -10.55
N PHE A 75 -26.67 3.51 -10.56
CA PHE A 75 -25.29 3.81 -10.18
C PHE A 75 -24.98 3.41 -8.73
N PHE A 76 -25.86 3.76 -7.78
CA PHE A 76 -25.72 3.34 -6.39
C PHE A 76 -25.84 1.83 -6.21
N LEU A 77 -26.71 1.17 -6.98
CA LEU A 77 -26.83 -0.29 -6.97
C LEU A 77 -25.51 -0.95 -7.42
N ILE A 78 -24.85 -0.45 -8.46
CA ILE A 78 -23.54 -0.96 -8.90
C ILE A 78 -22.48 -0.77 -7.82
N ILE A 79 -22.46 0.39 -7.15
CA ILE A 79 -21.55 0.62 -6.02
C ILE A 79 -21.84 -0.37 -4.89
N LEU A 80 -23.11 -0.61 -4.54
CA LEU A 80 -23.47 -1.55 -3.50
C LEU A 80 -23.04 -2.99 -3.84
N LEU A 81 -23.32 -3.43 -5.08
CA LEU A 81 -22.97 -4.76 -5.57
C LEU A 81 -21.46 -5.01 -5.62
N THR A 82 -20.65 -3.97 -5.85
CA THR A 82 -19.18 -4.07 -5.89
C THR A 82 -18.55 -3.89 -4.51
N ALA A 83 -19.06 -2.97 -3.69
CA ALA A 83 -18.52 -2.65 -2.37
C ALA A 83 -18.86 -3.69 -1.30
N PHE A 84 -20.05 -4.31 -1.36
CA PHE A 84 -20.45 -5.29 -0.34
C PHE A 84 -19.52 -6.52 -0.31
N PRO A 85 -19.23 -7.19 -1.44
CA PRO A 85 -18.26 -8.30 -1.45
C PRO A 85 -16.88 -7.90 -0.95
N SER A 86 -16.37 -6.73 -1.35
CA SER A 86 -15.03 -6.29 -0.94
C SER A 86 -14.94 -6.01 0.56
N MET A 87 -16.00 -5.43 1.15
CA MET A 87 -16.10 -5.18 2.59
C MET A 87 -16.23 -6.48 3.38
N PHE A 88 -17.05 -7.42 2.90
CA PHE A 88 -17.17 -8.75 3.50
C PHE A 88 -15.84 -9.50 3.47
N ILE A 89 -15.13 -9.47 2.34
CA ILE A 89 -13.81 -10.05 2.19
C ILE A 89 -12.82 -9.40 3.16
N MET A 90 -12.78 -8.07 3.23
CA MET A 90 -11.92 -7.35 4.19
C MET A 90 -12.21 -7.80 5.63
N HIS A 91 -13.48 -7.97 5.98
CA HIS A 91 -13.88 -8.47 7.30
C HIS A 91 -13.31 -9.88 7.57
N VAL A 92 -13.47 -10.82 6.64
CA VAL A 92 -12.93 -12.19 6.74
C VAL A 92 -11.40 -12.17 6.81
N LEU A 93 -10.74 -11.30 6.05
CA LEU A 93 -9.29 -11.15 6.08
C LEU A 93 -8.80 -10.65 7.44
N LEU A 94 -9.53 -9.72 8.07
CA LEU A 94 -9.13 -9.08 9.32
C LEU A 94 -9.51 -9.84 10.59
N ARG A 95 -10.33 -10.89 10.53
CA ARG A 95 -10.72 -11.71 11.70
C ARG A 95 -9.57 -12.07 12.66
N PRO A 96 -8.45 -12.69 12.22
CA PRO A 96 -7.37 -13.06 13.14
C PRO A 96 -6.66 -11.83 13.75
N VAL A 97 -6.57 -10.73 13.01
CA VAL A 97 -5.95 -9.48 13.49
C VAL A 97 -6.85 -8.81 14.52
N SER A 98 -8.16 -8.71 14.24
CA SER A 98 -9.15 -8.16 15.17
C SER A 98 -9.23 -8.95 16.47
N TYR A 99 -9.12 -10.29 16.41
CA TYR A 99 -9.07 -11.13 17.59
C TYR A 99 -7.86 -10.80 18.48
N CYS A 100 -6.66 -10.73 17.89
CA CYS A 100 -5.45 -10.41 18.64
C CYS A 100 -5.50 -8.99 19.23
N LEU A 101 -5.97 -8.00 18.47
CA LEU A 101 -6.12 -6.63 18.97
C LEU A 101 -7.07 -6.55 20.15
N LYS A 102 -8.23 -7.24 20.11
CA LYS A 102 -9.18 -7.28 21.23
C LYS A 102 -8.56 -7.91 22.49
N GLN A 103 -7.78 -8.97 22.34
CA GLN A 103 -7.10 -9.59 23.48
C GLN A 103 -6.02 -8.68 24.07
N MET A 104 -5.21 -8.05 23.22
CA MET A 104 -4.19 -7.08 23.64
C MET A 104 -4.80 -5.87 24.36
N GLN A 105 -5.95 -5.36 23.88
CA GLN A 105 -6.68 -4.27 24.54
C GLN A 105 -7.19 -4.65 25.93
N ASN A 106 -7.59 -5.91 26.11
CA ASN A 106 -8.05 -6.43 27.40
C ASN A 106 -6.90 -6.94 28.29
N ALA A 107 -5.64 -6.66 27.93
CA ALA A 107 -4.43 -7.16 28.60
C ALA A 107 -4.40 -8.70 28.78
N LEU A 108 -5.07 -9.42 27.87
CA LEU A 108 -5.09 -10.88 27.86
C LEU A 108 -3.92 -11.44 27.04
N GLU A 109 -3.36 -12.56 27.49
CA GLU A 109 -2.30 -13.25 26.79
C GLU A 109 -2.81 -13.83 25.45
N VAL A 110 -2.12 -13.50 24.37
CA VAL A 110 -2.46 -13.97 23.02
C VAL A 110 -1.72 -15.27 22.74
N LYS A 111 -2.45 -16.35 22.44
CA LYS A 111 -1.85 -17.63 22.03
C LYS A 111 -0.88 -17.43 20.86
N ASN A 112 0.34 -17.94 20.98
CA ASN A 112 1.41 -17.81 19.96
C ASN A 112 0.94 -18.19 18.54
N GLN A 113 0.15 -19.27 18.40
CA GLN A 113 -0.41 -19.68 17.11
C GLN A 113 -1.32 -18.63 16.46
N MET A 114 -2.12 -17.93 17.25
CA MET A 114 -3.01 -16.87 16.74
C MET A 114 -2.24 -15.61 16.41
N LEU A 115 -1.22 -15.27 17.20
CA LEU A 115 -0.31 -14.16 16.92
C LEU A 115 0.43 -14.37 15.59
N ASP A 116 0.95 -15.57 15.33
CA ASP A 116 1.62 -15.90 14.07
C ASP A 116 0.67 -15.83 12.87
N LYS A 117 -0.58 -16.29 13.03
CA LYS A 117 -1.63 -16.14 12.00
C LYS A 117 -1.90 -14.67 11.71
N ALA A 118 -2.03 -13.83 12.74
CA ALA A 118 -2.24 -12.39 12.58
C ALA A 118 -1.05 -11.71 11.90
N ARG A 119 0.18 -12.02 12.32
CA ARG A 119 1.44 -11.54 11.71
C ARG A 119 1.50 -11.85 10.22
N ARG A 120 1.27 -13.11 9.83
CA ARG A 120 1.22 -13.52 8.41
C ARG A 120 0.12 -12.78 7.65
N ARG A 121 -1.04 -12.59 8.28
CA ARG A 121 -2.16 -11.89 7.66
C ARG A 121 -1.85 -10.42 7.41
N ILE A 122 -1.21 -9.72 8.34
CA ILE A 122 -0.84 -8.30 8.21
C ILE A 122 0.11 -8.09 7.03
N VAL A 123 1.17 -8.92 6.93
CA VAL A 123 2.16 -8.80 5.86
C VAL A 123 1.56 -9.13 4.48
N ASN A 124 0.67 -10.12 4.43
CA ASN A 124 0.05 -10.56 3.17
C ASN A 124 -1.26 -9.83 2.83
N LEU A 125 -1.78 -8.97 3.71
CA LEU A 125 -3.08 -8.32 3.54
C LEU A 125 -3.18 -7.54 2.22
N PRO A 126 -2.19 -6.70 1.82
CA PRO A 126 -2.26 -5.98 0.57
C PRO A 126 -2.38 -6.92 -0.64
N PHE A 127 -1.67 -8.05 -0.64
CA PHE A 127 -1.66 -9.01 -1.75
C PHE A 127 -2.98 -9.77 -1.86
N PHE A 128 -3.51 -10.29 -0.74
CA PHE A 128 -4.79 -11.00 -0.75
C PHE A 128 -5.93 -10.07 -1.17
N PHE A 129 -5.96 -8.86 -0.61
CA PHE A 129 -7.03 -7.91 -0.91
C PHE A 129 -6.99 -7.50 -2.39
N VAL A 130 -5.81 -7.24 -2.95
CA VAL A 130 -5.66 -6.80 -4.34
C VAL A 130 -5.91 -7.92 -5.32
N GLY A 131 -5.49 -9.16 -5.03
CA GLY A 131 -5.83 -10.31 -5.86
C GLY A 131 -7.34 -10.46 -5.99
N ILE A 132 -8.06 -10.37 -4.87
CA ILE A 132 -9.52 -10.47 -4.86
C ILE A 132 -10.17 -9.28 -5.56
N LEU A 133 -9.69 -8.06 -5.30
CA LEU A 133 -10.17 -6.85 -5.95
C LEU A 133 -10.00 -6.92 -7.47
N THR A 134 -8.85 -7.41 -7.92
CA THR A 134 -8.56 -7.62 -9.35
C THR A 134 -9.53 -8.63 -9.95
N VAL A 135 -9.77 -9.76 -9.28
CA VAL A 135 -10.76 -10.75 -9.74
C VAL A 135 -12.15 -10.13 -9.83
N LEU A 136 -12.60 -9.38 -8.82
CA LEU A 136 -13.89 -8.68 -8.86
C LEU A 136 -13.98 -7.73 -10.06
N TRP A 137 -12.92 -6.98 -10.35
CA TRP A 137 -12.89 -6.05 -11.49
C TRP A 137 -12.73 -6.72 -12.86
N VAL A 138 -12.19 -7.93 -12.93
CA VAL A 138 -12.10 -8.72 -14.16
C VAL A 138 -13.39 -9.51 -14.41
N VAL A 139 -14.15 -9.88 -13.37
CA VAL A 139 -15.34 -10.73 -13.49
C VAL A 139 -16.65 -9.94 -13.49
N LEU A 140 -16.82 -8.99 -12.57
CA LEU A 140 -18.10 -8.29 -12.43
C LEU A 140 -18.46 -7.43 -13.64
N PRO A 141 -17.56 -6.61 -14.24
CA PRO A 141 -17.94 -5.82 -15.40
C PRO A 141 -18.38 -6.68 -16.61
N PRO A 142 -17.67 -7.76 -17.02
CA PRO A 142 -18.19 -8.65 -18.05
C PRO A 142 -19.56 -9.23 -17.72
N LEU A 143 -19.81 -9.67 -16.48
CA LEU A 143 -21.12 -10.20 -16.10
C LEU A 143 -22.22 -9.15 -16.22
N ILE A 144 -21.97 -7.93 -15.74
CA ILE A 144 -22.93 -6.82 -15.82
C ILE A 144 -23.21 -6.47 -17.29
N PHE A 145 -22.18 -6.28 -18.10
CA PHE A 145 -22.36 -5.88 -19.51
C PHE A 145 -22.91 -7.02 -20.38
N ALA A 146 -22.58 -8.28 -20.09
CA ALA A 146 -23.19 -9.44 -20.75
C ALA A 146 -24.69 -9.54 -20.42
N PHE A 147 -25.08 -9.29 -19.17
CA PHE A 147 -26.49 -9.22 -18.79
C PHE A 147 -27.22 -8.08 -19.51
N LEU A 148 -26.62 -6.88 -19.57
CA LEU A 148 -27.21 -5.75 -20.30
C LEU A 148 -27.37 -6.04 -21.80
N TRP A 149 -26.42 -6.76 -22.39
CA TRP A 149 -26.53 -7.23 -23.77
C TRP A 149 -27.64 -8.26 -23.94
N PHE A 150 -27.73 -9.24 -23.03
CA PHE A 150 -28.75 -10.29 -23.06
C PHE A 150 -30.17 -9.73 -22.97
N VAL A 151 -30.38 -8.69 -22.16
CA VAL A 151 -31.68 -8.00 -22.03
C VAL A 151 -31.94 -7.01 -23.19
N GLY A 152 -31.00 -6.87 -24.13
CA GLY A 152 -31.14 -6.00 -25.31
C GLY A 152 -30.94 -4.52 -25.01
N PHE A 153 -30.34 -4.16 -23.87
CA PHE A 153 -30.13 -2.76 -23.49
C PHE A 153 -28.90 -2.14 -24.16
N VAL A 154 -27.90 -2.95 -24.48
CA VAL A 154 -26.67 -2.58 -25.19
C VAL A 154 -26.39 -3.59 -26.30
N ASP A 155 -25.75 -3.14 -27.36
CA ASP A 155 -25.19 -4.03 -28.38
C ASP A 155 -23.95 -4.76 -27.85
N MET A 156 -23.60 -5.88 -28.51
CA MET A 156 -22.48 -6.74 -28.09
C MET A 156 -21.14 -6.00 -28.08
N ARG A 157 -20.93 -5.05 -29.00
CA ARG A 157 -19.65 -4.33 -29.12
C ARG A 157 -19.49 -3.33 -27.98
N THR A 158 -20.51 -2.51 -27.73
CA THR A 158 -20.51 -1.59 -26.58
C THR A 158 -20.35 -2.34 -25.26
N ALA A 159 -21.05 -3.46 -25.10
CA ALA A 159 -20.90 -4.32 -23.92
C ALA A 159 -19.45 -4.78 -23.71
N ALA A 160 -18.81 -5.30 -24.76
CA ALA A 160 -17.43 -5.77 -24.69
C ALA A 160 -16.44 -4.63 -24.38
N VAL A 161 -16.54 -3.50 -25.09
CA VAL A 161 -15.64 -2.36 -24.91
C VAL A 161 -15.78 -1.74 -23.52
N PHE A 162 -17.00 -1.57 -23.02
CA PHE A 162 -17.24 -0.98 -21.71
C PHE A 162 -16.80 -1.94 -20.59
N SER A 163 -17.00 -3.24 -20.78
CA SER A 163 -16.52 -4.28 -19.88
C SER A 163 -14.99 -4.27 -19.76
N ILE A 164 -14.27 -4.35 -20.89
CA ILE A 164 -12.80 -4.38 -20.91
C ILE A 164 -12.23 -3.11 -20.26
N ARG A 165 -12.77 -1.93 -20.60
CA ARG A 165 -12.30 -0.66 -20.02
C ARG A 165 -12.60 -0.55 -18.53
N ALA A 166 -13.76 -0.99 -18.07
CA ALA A 166 -14.08 -1.04 -16.64
C ALA A 166 -13.09 -1.94 -15.89
N SER A 167 -12.73 -3.11 -16.45
CA SER A 167 -11.70 -3.98 -15.87
C SER A 167 -10.33 -3.30 -15.82
N MET A 168 -9.94 -2.54 -16.86
CA MET A 168 -8.69 -1.76 -16.87
C MET A 168 -8.68 -0.68 -15.76
N VAL A 169 -9.77 0.07 -15.58
CA VAL A 169 -9.90 1.02 -14.46
C VAL A 169 -9.78 0.31 -13.11
N GLY A 170 -10.33 -0.89 -13.02
CA GLY A 170 -10.23 -1.76 -11.85
C GLY A 170 -8.80 -2.10 -11.45
N PHE A 171 -7.93 -2.37 -12.42
CA PHE A 171 -6.50 -2.64 -12.16
C PHE A 171 -5.81 -1.45 -11.47
N ILE A 172 -6.02 -0.21 -11.93
CA ILE A 172 -5.43 0.99 -11.32
C ILE A 172 -5.98 1.20 -9.92
N THR A 173 -7.29 1.06 -9.79
CA THR A 173 -7.99 1.17 -8.51
C THR A 173 -7.42 0.16 -7.50
N ALA A 174 -7.16 -1.07 -7.93
CA ALA A 174 -6.54 -2.10 -7.12
C ALA A 174 -5.10 -1.75 -6.72
N SER A 175 -4.31 -1.14 -7.60
CA SER A 175 -2.97 -0.65 -7.25
C SER A 175 -3.01 0.46 -6.22
N VAL A 176 -3.91 1.45 -6.36
CA VAL A 176 -4.04 2.51 -5.36
C VAL A 176 -4.45 1.91 -4.01
N ALA A 177 -5.37 0.95 -4.01
CA ALA A 177 -5.77 0.22 -2.79
C ALA A 177 -4.59 -0.56 -2.17
N PHE A 178 -3.76 -1.22 -2.98
CA PHE A 178 -2.56 -1.93 -2.53
C PHE A 178 -1.69 -1.05 -1.64
N TYR A 179 -1.24 0.08 -2.18
CA TYR A 179 -0.30 0.97 -1.50
C TYR A 179 -0.95 1.72 -0.34
N ARG A 180 -2.27 1.98 -0.40
CA ARG A 180 -3.02 2.56 0.72
C ARG A 180 -3.11 1.60 1.90
N ILE A 181 -3.46 0.33 1.66
CA ILE A 181 -3.51 -0.71 2.69
C ILE A 181 -2.11 -0.93 3.27
N GLU A 182 -1.10 -1.06 2.40
CA GLU A 182 0.28 -1.23 2.85
C GLU A 182 0.73 -0.06 3.72
N ASN A 183 0.51 1.19 3.31
CA ASN A 183 0.84 2.36 4.11
C ASN A 183 0.09 2.39 5.46
N HIS A 184 -1.17 1.94 5.50
CA HIS A 184 -1.93 1.81 6.76
C HIS A 184 -1.29 0.75 7.68
N CYS A 185 -0.96 -0.42 7.14
CA CYS A 185 -0.28 -1.47 7.88
C CYS A 185 1.09 -1.02 8.40
N ARG A 186 1.91 -0.37 7.56
CA ARG A 186 3.25 0.13 7.92
C ARG A 186 3.24 1.15 9.05
N LYS A 187 2.20 1.97 9.15
CA LYS A 187 2.12 3.03 10.17
C LYS A 187 1.66 2.55 11.55
N GLY A 188 0.75 1.58 11.61
CA GLY A 188 0.16 1.14 12.88
C GLY A 188 0.35 -0.34 13.18
N LEU A 189 -0.09 -1.21 12.28
CA LEU A 189 -0.14 -2.65 12.53
C LEU A 189 1.25 -3.31 12.56
N ILE A 190 2.15 -2.95 11.65
CA ILE A 190 3.47 -3.59 11.56
C ILE A 190 4.32 -3.29 12.80
N PRO A 191 4.49 -2.02 13.25
CA PRO A 191 5.27 -1.75 14.45
C PRO A 191 4.72 -2.44 15.70
N LEU A 192 3.39 -2.56 15.82
CA LEU A 192 2.75 -3.21 16.97
C LEU A 192 2.97 -4.73 16.98
N PHE A 193 2.85 -5.39 15.83
CA PHE A 193 2.97 -6.85 15.75
C PHE A 193 4.41 -7.36 15.54
N PHE A 194 5.32 -6.48 15.09
CA PHE A 194 6.72 -6.75 14.79
C PHE A 194 7.65 -5.68 15.42
N PRO A 195 7.67 -5.54 16.76
CA PRO A 195 8.51 -4.54 17.43
C PRO A 195 10.01 -4.74 17.16
N GLU A 196 10.44 -5.99 17.02
CA GLU A 196 11.83 -6.38 16.71
C GLU A 196 12.15 -6.39 15.21
N GLY A 197 11.19 -6.05 14.35
CA GLY A 197 11.33 -6.22 12.90
C GLY A 197 11.26 -7.69 12.47
N ARG A 198 12.22 -8.12 11.63
CA ARG A 198 12.35 -9.50 11.11
C ARG A 198 11.19 -9.96 10.24
N LEU A 199 10.59 -9.05 9.49
CA LEU A 199 9.50 -9.37 8.58
C LEU A 199 9.93 -10.37 7.49
N ALA A 200 11.20 -10.31 7.06
CA ALA A 200 11.76 -11.20 6.05
C ALA A 200 11.93 -12.66 6.48
N GLY A 201 12.01 -12.92 7.79
CA GLY A 201 12.10 -14.29 8.32
C GLY A 201 10.75 -15.01 8.40
N LEU A 202 9.63 -14.32 8.15
CA LEU A 202 8.30 -14.89 8.34
C LEU A 202 7.94 -15.88 7.22
N LYS A 203 7.87 -17.17 7.55
CA LYS A 203 7.45 -18.22 6.60
C LYS A 203 6.07 -17.91 6.00
N GLY A 204 5.99 -17.92 4.67
CA GLY A 204 4.77 -17.64 3.92
C GLY A 204 4.45 -16.15 3.74
N ALA A 205 5.35 -15.24 4.10
CA ALA A 205 5.24 -13.82 3.76
C ALA A 205 5.57 -13.58 2.28
N GLN A 206 4.69 -12.88 1.58
CA GLN A 206 4.93 -12.43 0.22
C GLN A 206 5.99 -11.32 0.21
N HIS A 207 6.94 -11.43 -0.72
CA HIS A 207 8.01 -10.46 -0.91
C HIS A 207 7.85 -9.77 -2.26
N LEU A 208 7.77 -8.44 -2.23
CA LEU A 208 7.71 -7.62 -3.44
C LEU A 208 8.86 -6.64 -3.44
N SER A 209 9.89 -6.99 -4.21
CA SER A 209 11.08 -6.16 -4.45
C SER A 209 10.70 -4.75 -4.88
N ILE A 210 11.47 -3.76 -4.44
CA ILE A 210 11.27 -2.35 -4.82
C ILE A 210 11.33 -2.16 -6.34
N GLY A 211 12.23 -2.87 -7.02
CA GLY A 211 12.31 -2.81 -8.49
C GLY A 211 11.05 -3.30 -9.20
N ARG A 212 10.41 -4.39 -8.72
CA ARG A 212 9.12 -4.84 -9.25
C ARG A 212 8.02 -3.81 -9.00
N ARG A 213 7.98 -3.18 -7.82
CA ARG A 213 7.01 -2.11 -7.50
C ARG A 213 7.09 -0.95 -8.48
N ILE A 214 8.31 -0.49 -8.77
CA ILE A 214 8.55 0.62 -9.70
C ILE A 214 8.13 0.23 -11.13
N ARG A 215 8.49 -0.98 -11.60
CA ARG A 215 8.09 -1.45 -12.93
C ARG A 215 6.57 -1.59 -13.07
N TRP A 216 5.89 -2.14 -12.06
CA TRP A 216 4.44 -2.21 -12.03
C TRP A 216 3.79 -0.83 -12.06
N PHE A 217 4.29 0.10 -11.24
CA PHE A 217 3.83 1.49 -11.25
C PHE A 217 3.99 2.14 -12.62
N TYR A 218 5.18 2.05 -13.21
CA TYR A 218 5.47 2.61 -14.53
C TYR A 218 4.56 2.02 -15.60
N GLY A 219 4.43 0.68 -15.66
CA GLY A 219 3.57 0.02 -16.62
C GLY A 219 2.10 0.43 -16.50
N MET A 220 1.56 0.46 -15.28
CA MET A 220 0.14 0.80 -15.08
C MET A 220 -0.16 2.28 -15.31
N GLY A 221 0.78 3.16 -14.96
CA GLY A 221 0.64 4.60 -15.17
C GLY A 221 0.80 5.04 -16.63
N THR A 222 1.44 4.24 -17.48
CA THR A 222 1.75 4.61 -18.88
C THR A 222 1.01 3.75 -19.90
N VAL A 223 1.12 2.43 -19.80
CA VAL A 223 0.58 1.49 -20.79
C VAL A 223 -0.95 1.45 -20.71
N LEU A 224 -1.51 1.43 -19.50
CA LEU A 224 -2.96 1.31 -19.32
C LEU A 224 -3.78 2.50 -19.85
N PRO A 225 -3.42 3.78 -19.58
CA PRO A 225 -4.14 4.90 -20.19
C PRO A 225 -3.99 4.91 -21.71
N LEU A 226 -2.79 4.60 -22.24
CA LEU A 226 -2.57 4.52 -23.68
C LEU A 226 -3.42 3.42 -24.32
N ALA A 227 -3.54 2.26 -23.67
CA ALA A 227 -4.37 1.17 -24.13
C ALA A 227 -5.87 1.54 -24.09
N ILE A 228 -6.35 2.19 -23.02
CA ILE A 228 -7.74 2.69 -22.95
C ILE A 228 -8.02 3.71 -24.06
N LEU A 229 -7.08 4.62 -24.29
CA LEU A 229 -7.18 5.61 -25.35
C LEU A 229 -7.22 4.94 -26.72
N LEU A 230 -6.30 4.02 -27.01
CA LEU A 230 -6.23 3.30 -28.28
C LEU A 230 -7.50 2.50 -28.55
N VAL A 231 -7.97 1.70 -27.57
CA VAL A 231 -9.21 0.94 -27.69
C VAL A 231 -10.39 1.86 -27.95
N THR A 232 -10.44 3.03 -27.30
CA THR A 232 -11.51 4.00 -27.52
C THR A 232 -11.44 4.62 -28.92
N LEU A 233 -10.26 5.06 -29.38
CA LEU A 233 -10.10 5.62 -30.73
C LEU A 233 -10.49 4.61 -31.81
N VAL A 234 -10.08 3.36 -31.65
CA VAL A 234 -10.43 2.26 -32.56
C VAL A 234 -11.94 2.00 -32.55
N THR A 235 -12.57 1.96 -31.37
CA THR A 235 -14.02 1.76 -31.25
C THR A 235 -14.79 2.86 -31.97
N VAL A 236 -14.40 4.12 -31.74
CA VAL A 236 -15.10 5.27 -32.29
C VAL A 236 -14.87 5.38 -33.80
N GLN A 237 -13.66 5.04 -34.29
CA GLN A 237 -13.38 4.98 -35.73
C GLN A 237 -14.30 3.99 -36.45
N TRP A 238 -14.58 2.84 -35.84
CA TRP A 238 -15.49 1.84 -36.41
C TRP A 238 -16.94 2.35 -36.49
N GLU A 239 -17.38 3.14 -35.51
CA GLU A 239 -18.71 3.74 -35.52
C GLU A 239 -18.84 4.89 -36.51
N LEU A 240 -17.76 5.66 -36.76
CA LEU A 240 -17.78 6.75 -37.72
C LEU A 240 -18.11 6.26 -39.15
N VAL A 241 -17.66 5.06 -39.50
CA VAL A 241 -17.96 4.41 -40.79
C VAL A 241 -19.45 4.11 -40.96
N SER A 242 -20.21 3.99 -39.84
CA SER A 242 -21.65 3.75 -39.86
C SER A 242 -22.52 5.01 -40.00
N GLY A 243 -21.91 6.20 -40.12
CA GLY A 243 -22.55 7.40 -40.69
C GLY A 243 -23.39 8.27 -39.74
N SER A 244 -23.32 8.10 -38.42
CA SER A 244 -24.23 8.77 -37.48
C SER A 244 -23.78 10.13 -36.92
N MET A 245 -22.53 10.57 -37.13
CA MET A 245 -21.97 11.75 -36.45
C MET A 245 -21.20 12.71 -37.37
N SER A 246 -21.38 14.03 -37.16
CA SER A 246 -20.60 15.08 -37.84
C SER A 246 -19.13 15.08 -37.38
N ALA A 247 -18.20 15.37 -38.30
CA ALA A 247 -16.76 15.44 -38.02
C ALA A 247 -16.40 16.40 -36.87
N ARG A 248 -17.12 17.53 -36.74
CA ARG A 248 -16.92 18.50 -35.64
C ARG A 248 -17.28 17.89 -34.28
N GLU A 249 -18.41 17.19 -34.21
CA GLU A 249 -18.88 16.60 -32.96
C GLU A 249 -18.01 15.41 -32.53
N TYR A 250 -17.55 14.61 -33.49
CA TYR A 250 -16.55 13.57 -33.27
C TYR A 250 -15.27 14.15 -32.63
N GLY A 251 -14.71 15.22 -33.20
CA GLY A 251 -13.49 15.85 -32.69
C GLY A 251 -13.67 16.37 -31.27
N LEU A 252 -14.74 17.12 -31.00
CA LEU A 252 -15.02 17.68 -29.67
C LEU A 252 -15.16 16.59 -28.59
N ARG A 253 -15.92 15.52 -28.88
CA ARG A 253 -16.14 14.46 -27.89
C ARG A 253 -14.91 13.58 -27.69
N THR A 254 -14.10 13.36 -28.73
CA THR A 254 -12.81 12.66 -28.60
C THR A 254 -11.83 13.46 -27.76
N ILE A 255 -11.77 14.79 -27.94
CA ILE A 255 -10.98 15.67 -27.08
C ILE A 255 -11.50 15.63 -25.64
N LEU A 256 -12.82 15.72 -25.43
CA LEU A 256 -13.42 15.61 -24.10
C LEU A 256 -13.05 14.30 -23.41
N PHE A 257 -13.15 13.17 -24.12
CA PHE A 257 -12.73 11.88 -23.61
C PHE A 257 -11.25 11.87 -23.22
N ALA A 258 -10.37 12.38 -24.08
CA ALA A 258 -8.94 12.46 -23.81
C ALA A 258 -8.62 13.33 -22.59
N VAL A 259 -9.34 14.44 -22.40
CA VAL A 259 -9.21 15.33 -21.22
C VAL A 259 -9.67 14.62 -19.95
N VAL A 260 -10.84 13.96 -19.97
CA VAL A 260 -11.36 13.21 -18.82
C VAL A 260 -10.43 12.05 -18.45
N LEU A 261 -9.97 11.29 -19.44
CA LEU A 261 -9.00 10.22 -19.27
C LEU A 261 -7.71 10.75 -18.65
N SER A 262 -7.13 11.81 -19.22
CA SER A 262 -5.91 12.43 -18.72
C SER A 262 -6.09 12.93 -17.27
N GLY A 263 -7.21 13.57 -16.95
CA GLY A 263 -7.51 14.05 -15.60
C GLY A 263 -7.56 12.92 -14.56
N ILE A 264 -8.29 11.83 -14.86
CA ILE A 264 -8.39 10.66 -13.98
C ILE A 264 -7.03 9.99 -13.79
N PHE A 265 -6.26 9.83 -14.86
CA PHE A 265 -4.96 9.18 -14.82
C PHE A 265 -3.89 10.03 -14.15
N LEU A 266 -3.86 11.35 -14.38
CA LEU A 266 -2.96 12.25 -13.68
C LEU A 266 -3.24 12.28 -12.17
N ALA A 267 -4.53 12.34 -11.78
CA ALA A 267 -4.92 12.30 -10.37
C ALA A 267 -4.51 10.98 -9.70
N SER A 268 -4.82 9.84 -10.32
CA SER A 268 -4.46 8.52 -9.77
C SER A 268 -2.94 8.29 -9.75
N ALA A 269 -2.21 8.69 -10.81
CA ALA A 269 -0.75 8.62 -10.86
C ALA A 269 -0.10 9.51 -9.80
N GLY A 270 -0.62 10.71 -9.55
CA GLY A 270 -0.14 11.60 -8.49
C GLY A 270 -0.31 11.00 -7.09
N VAL A 271 -1.48 10.39 -6.80
CA VAL A 271 -1.71 9.67 -5.54
C VAL A 271 -0.76 8.49 -5.41
N LEU A 272 -0.62 7.68 -6.46
CA LEU A 272 0.19 6.48 -6.45
C LEU A 272 1.68 6.81 -6.29
N ASN A 273 2.19 7.79 -7.04
CA ASN A 273 3.54 8.32 -6.92
C ASN A 273 3.84 8.76 -5.49
N ARG A 274 2.94 9.55 -4.87
CA ARG A 274 3.09 10.00 -3.48
C ARG A 274 3.21 8.81 -2.50
N LEU A 275 2.45 7.74 -2.72
CA LEU A 275 2.48 6.55 -1.86
C LEU A 275 3.77 5.74 -2.05
N VAL A 276 4.18 5.51 -3.29
CA VAL A 276 5.42 4.79 -3.64
C VAL A 276 6.64 5.53 -3.07
N VAL A 277 6.74 6.84 -3.31
CA VAL A 277 7.82 7.67 -2.76
C VAL A 277 7.85 7.58 -1.24
N ARG A 278 6.69 7.68 -0.58
CA ARG A 278 6.62 7.54 0.89
C ARG A 278 7.05 6.17 1.39
N SER A 279 6.73 5.09 0.66
CA SER A 279 7.14 3.73 1.05
C SER A 279 8.66 3.51 1.02
N ILE A 280 9.40 4.35 0.30
CA ILE A 280 10.86 4.28 0.16
C ILE A 280 11.52 5.32 1.07
N VAL A 281 11.13 6.59 0.95
CA VAL A 281 11.79 7.72 1.62
C VAL A 281 11.57 7.69 3.13
N SER A 282 10.39 7.26 3.60
CA SER A 282 10.10 7.29 5.05
C SER A 282 10.97 6.30 5.83
N PRO A 283 11.09 5.02 5.43
CA PRO A 283 12.03 4.09 6.09
C PRO A 283 13.50 4.56 5.99
N LEU A 284 13.93 5.09 4.85
CA LEU A 284 15.31 5.60 4.70
C LEU A 284 15.60 6.75 5.66
N LYS A 285 14.65 7.67 5.86
CA LYS A 285 14.78 8.75 6.87
C LYS A 285 14.86 8.18 8.29
N ASN A 286 14.07 7.17 8.63
CA ASN A 286 14.14 6.52 9.94
C ASN A 286 15.51 5.86 10.17
N MET A 287 16.06 5.18 9.15
CA MET A 287 17.40 4.60 9.19
C MET A 287 18.49 5.65 9.39
N LEU A 288 18.43 6.76 8.65
CA LEU A 288 19.37 7.87 8.80
C LEU A 288 19.32 8.47 10.20
N GLN A 289 18.12 8.65 10.77
CA GLN A 289 17.95 9.14 12.14
C GLN A 289 18.52 8.18 13.19
N ALA A 290 18.27 6.87 13.05
CA ALA A 290 18.86 5.86 13.93
C ALA A 290 20.39 5.87 13.83
N ASN A 291 20.94 5.94 12.61
CA ASN A 291 22.39 6.00 12.40
C ASN A 291 23.03 7.26 13.01
N THR A 292 22.38 8.42 12.92
CA THR A 292 22.86 9.64 13.58
C THR A 292 22.95 9.47 15.10
N ARG A 293 21.93 8.88 15.74
CA ARG A 293 21.96 8.60 17.18
C ARG A 293 23.07 7.62 17.57
N VAL A 294 23.27 6.57 16.77
CA VAL A 294 24.36 5.61 16.97
C VAL A 294 25.72 6.28 16.88
N ARG A 295 25.90 7.20 15.91
CA ARG A 295 27.12 8.00 15.77
C ARG A 295 27.37 8.91 16.98
N GLU A 296 26.31 9.39 17.62
CA GLU A 296 26.36 10.19 18.86
C GLU A 296 26.58 9.32 20.12
N GLY A 297 26.74 8.00 19.96
CA GLY A 297 27.04 7.07 21.04
C GLY A 297 25.81 6.41 21.68
N ASP A 298 24.60 6.63 21.15
CA ASP A 298 23.38 5.92 21.56
C ASP A 298 23.28 4.57 20.83
N TYR A 299 23.83 3.52 21.43
CA TYR A 299 23.73 2.14 20.93
C TYR A 299 22.42 1.43 21.33
N ASN A 300 21.52 2.12 22.03
CA ASN A 300 20.16 1.63 22.30
C ASN A 300 19.20 2.02 21.19
N ALA A 301 19.59 2.94 20.29
CA ALA A 301 18.82 3.25 19.10
C ALA A 301 18.48 2.00 18.28
N ARG A 302 17.30 2.01 17.67
CA ARG A 302 16.80 0.95 16.78
C ARG A 302 16.24 1.55 15.51
N ILE A 303 16.45 0.84 14.41
CA ILE A 303 15.80 1.08 13.12
C ILE A 303 14.44 0.40 13.16
N GLN A 304 13.38 1.15 12.86
CA GLN A 304 12.04 0.61 12.79
C GLN A 304 11.83 -0.09 11.45
N VAL A 305 11.81 -1.43 11.45
CA VAL A 305 11.66 -2.23 10.24
C VAL A 305 10.17 -2.43 9.94
N VAL A 306 9.68 -1.76 8.90
CA VAL A 306 8.25 -1.76 8.53
C VAL A 306 7.95 -2.48 7.21
N SER A 307 8.95 -3.05 6.54
CA SER A 307 8.78 -3.67 5.24
C SER A 307 9.44 -5.04 5.17
N ASN A 308 8.93 -5.88 4.27
CA ASN A 308 9.52 -7.16 3.88
C ASN A 308 10.11 -7.03 2.46
N ASP A 309 10.81 -5.95 2.17
CA ASP A 309 11.51 -5.71 0.90
C ASP A 309 13.01 -5.51 1.18
N GLU A 310 13.80 -5.12 0.17
CA GLU A 310 15.24 -4.91 0.33
C GLU A 310 15.56 -3.87 1.41
N ILE A 311 14.72 -2.85 1.59
CA ILE A 311 14.86 -1.87 2.68
C ILE A 311 14.63 -2.52 4.04
N GLY A 312 13.68 -3.44 4.13
CA GLY A 312 13.40 -4.18 5.36
C GLY A 312 14.60 -5.02 5.80
N VAL A 313 15.16 -5.79 4.86
CA VAL A 313 16.37 -6.61 5.09
C VAL A 313 17.56 -5.73 5.52
N LEU A 314 17.72 -4.57 4.89
CA LEU A 314 18.76 -3.62 5.26
C LEU A 314 18.54 -3.04 6.67
N GLY A 315 17.29 -2.76 7.04
CA GLY A 315 16.92 -2.33 8.39
C GLY A 315 17.22 -3.38 9.45
N ASP A 316 16.87 -4.65 9.21
CA ASP A 316 17.19 -5.77 10.10
C ASP A 316 18.71 -5.95 10.25
N SER A 317 19.46 -5.85 9.14
CA SER A 317 20.92 -5.92 9.15
C SER A 317 21.56 -4.76 9.92
N GLY A 318 21.01 -3.55 9.76
CA GLY A 318 21.43 -2.38 10.52
C GLY A 318 21.18 -2.55 12.03
N ASN A 319 20.04 -3.11 12.44
CA ASN A 319 19.79 -3.44 13.85
C ASN A 319 20.77 -4.47 14.41
N ALA A 320 21.14 -5.50 13.63
CA ALA A 320 22.16 -6.46 14.03
C ALA A 320 23.54 -5.80 14.24
N MET A 321 23.91 -4.86 13.37
CA MET A 321 25.14 -4.06 13.53
C MET A 321 25.11 -3.21 14.80
N ILE A 322 24.00 -2.49 15.06
CA ILE A 322 23.87 -1.66 16.26
C ILE A 322 23.97 -2.50 17.54
N LYS A 323 23.32 -3.67 17.56
CA LYS A 323 23.44 -4.62 18.66
C LYS A 323 24.90 -5.04 18.87
N GLY A 324 25.61 -5.40 17.79
CA GLY A 324 27.03 -5.74 17.87
C GLY A 324 27.93 -4.60 18.36
N LEU A 325 27.57 -3.34 18.14
CA LEU A 325 28.28 -2.18 18.71
C LEU A 325 28.00 -2.03 20.22
N ALA A 326 26.74 -2.21 20.63
CA ALA A 326 26.34 -2.20 22.03
C ALA A 326 27.09 -3.30 22.82
N ASP A 327 27.10 -4.53 22.31
CA ASP A 327 27.76 -5.67 22.94
C ASP A 327 29.27 -5.41 23.11
N ARG A 328 29.94 -4.87 22.09
CA ARG A 328 31.37 -4.49 22.16
C ARG A 328 31.65 -3.39 23.17
N ARG A 329 30.74 -2.41 23.31
CA ARG A 329 30.86 -1.35 24.33
C ARG A 329 30.77 -1.95 25.74
N THR A 330 29.82 -2.84 25.97
CA THR A 330 29.65 -3.53 27.26
C THR A 330 30.88 -4.37 27.60
N LEU A 331 31.41 -5.12 26.64
CA LEU A 331 32.65 -5.90 26.82
C LEU A 331 33.84 -5.00 27.18
N ARG A 332 34.05 -3.89 26.45
CA ARG A 332 35.13 -2.92 26.76
C ARG A 332 34.98 -2.31 28.15
N ALA A 333 33.75 -1.96 28.54
CA ALA A 333 33.47 -1.40 29.86
C ALA A 333 33.71 -2.43 30.98
N ALA A 334 33.33 -3.69 30.76
CA ALA A 334 33.60 -4.77 31.71
C ALA A 334 35.10 -5.04 31.82
N PHE A 335 35.82 -5.14 30.70
CA PHE A 335 37.27 -5.40 30.67
C PHE A 335 38.06 -4.32 31.44
N GLY A 336 37.70 -3.05 31.28
CA GLY A 336 38.30 -1.95 32.05
C GLY A 336 37.94 -1.92 33.54
N ARG A 337 37.01 -2.77 34.00
CA ARG A 337 36.64 -2.92 35.42
C ARG A 337 37.42 -4.05 36.11
N TYR A 338 37.91 -5.03 35.34
CA TYR A 338 38.69 -6.18 35.82
C TYR A 338 40.19 -6.02 35.59
N VAL A 339 40.59 -5.08 34.73
CA VAL A 339 41.98 -4.79 34.40
C VAL A 339 42.23 -3.31 34.68
N THR A 340 43.30 -3.00 35.42
CA THR A 340 43.67 -1.60 35.69
C THR A 340 43.91 -0.84 34.36
N PRO A 341 43.59 0.46 34.29
CA PRO A 341 43.70 1.24 33.05
C PRO A 341 45.05 1.10 32.35
N GLU A 342 46.13 1.01 33.14
CA GLU A 342 47.51 0.87 32.66
C GLU A 342 47.71 -0.45 31.92
N ILE A 343 47.26 -1.57 32.48
CA ILE A 343 47.39 -2.89 31.83
C ILE A 343 46.47 -2.98 30.61
N ARG A 344 45.26 -2.41 30.68
CA ARG A 344 44.34 -2.37 29.54
C ARG A 344 44.95 -1.63 28.36
N ASP A 345 45.54 -0.46 28.58
CA ASP A 345 46.09 0.39 27.53
C ASP A 345 47.37 -0.24 26.92
N GLU A 346 48.15 -0.96 27.71
CA GLU A 346 49.28 -1.78 27.22
C GLU A 346 48.83 -2.99 26.38
N ILE A 347 47.75 -3.69 26.77
CA ILE A 347 47.17 -4.78 25.96
C ILE A 347 46.57 -4.24 24.66
N LEU A 348 45.81 -3.14 24.70
CA LEU A 348 45.16 -2.55 23.52
C LEU A 348 46.14 -1.92 22.53
N SER A 349 47.29 -1.44 23.01
CA SER A 349 48.37 -0.91 22.15
C SER A 349 49.22 -2.01 21.51
N GLY A 350 48.99 -3.28 21.86
CA GLY A 350 49.72 -4.44 21.33
C GLY A 350 51.16 -4.54 21.86
N ARG A 351 51.49 -3.83 22.94
CA ARG A 351 52.84 -3.84 23.55
C ARG A 351 53.06 -5.06 24.45
N ILE A 352 51.99 -5.68 24.95
CA ILE A 352 52.05 -6.93 25.70
C ILE A 352 51.65 -8.09 24.76
N PRO A 353 52.50 -9.12 24.62
CA PRO A 353 52.14 -10.35 23.91
C PRO A 353 50.89 -11.02 24.53
N LEU A 354 49.96 -11.49 23.71
CA LEU A 354 48.70 -12.11 24.21
C LEU A 354 48.94 -13.44 24.95
N ASP A 355 50.08 -14.06 24.71
CA ASP A 355 50.67 -15.21 25.39
C ASP A 355 51.29 -14.87 26.76
N GLY A 356 51.33 -13.59 27.12
CA GLY A 356 51.79 -13.08 28.40
C GLY A 356 53.29 -12.80 28.44
N GLU A 357 53.70 -12.07 29.47
CA GLU A 357 55.08 -11.67 29.72
C GLU A 357 55.37 -11.87 31.21
N ARG A 358 56.53 -12.45 31.55
CA ARG A 358 56.97 -12.49 32.94
C ARG A 358 57.47 -11.10 33.35
N ARG A 359 56.87 -10.53 34.39
CA ARG A 359 57.35 -9.32 35.05
C ARG A 359 57.53 -9.54 36.54
N GLU A 360 58.51 -8.87 37.12
CA GLU A 360 58.60 -8.73 38.58
C GLU A 360 57.53 -7.74 39.05
N GLY A 361 56.80 -8.14 40.10
CA GLY A 361 55.80 -7.31 40.74
C GLY A 361 55.79 -7.57 42.24
N THR A 362 55.53 -6.54 43.04
CA THR A 362 55.37 -6.63 44.49
C THR A 362 53.89 -6.77 44.83
N VAL A 363 53.51 -7.81 45.57
CA VAL A 363 52.13 -8.05 46.00
C VAL A 363 52.01 -7.73 47.49
N MET A 364 51.02 -6.92 47.85
CA MET A 364 50.66 -6.68 49.25
C MET A 364 49.42 -7.52 49.59
N PHE A 365 49.49 -8.26 50.69
CA PHE A 365 48.36 -9.01 51.24
C PHE A 365 47.98 -8.41 52.59
N ALA A 366 46.69 -8.16 52.80
CA ALA A 366 46.14 -7.72 54.08
C ALA A 366 44.87 -8.54 54.34
N ASP A 367 44.89 -9.31 55.42
CA ASP A 367 43.76 -10.08 55.93
C ASP A 367 43.17 -9.37 57.15
N LEU A 368 41.91 -9.66 57.49
CA LEU A 368 41.20 -9.07 58.64
C LEU A 368 41.08 -10.03 59.81
#